data_AF-A0A0D0X2C0-F1
#
_entry.id   AF-A0A0D0X2C0-F1
#
_cell.length_a   1.000
_cell.length_b   1.000
_cell.length_c   1.000
_cell.angle_alpha   90.00
_cell.angle_beta   90.00
_cell.angle_gamma   90.00
#
_symmetry.space_group_name_H-M   'P 1'
#
loop_
_entity.id
_entity.type
_entity.pdbx_description
1 polymer ?
#
loop_
_entity_poly.entity_id
_entity_poly.type
_entity_poly.pdbx_seq_one_letter_code
_entity_poly.pdbx_strand_id
1 'polypeptide(L)'
;MGKKTIHVSDFSGTVLQPDDEVVRVVVLEHPDLVAGPVQLDATATEVESIDDAALDVAVVEIHDRHGGGEPRRVVLTASEFDAMATDVPMAQLLKTAERVRPPKARKGAEKVDYGTIEHAGKPHRGRVTEEEARLVREQLDEVNKRLADAGIRQVDPADPEHAARYGFPAED
;
A
#
# COMPACT_ATOMS: atom_id res chain seq x y z
N MET A 1 35.87 16.37 -1.70
CA MET A 1 34.78 16.58 -0.72
C MET A 1 34.14 15.22 -0.47
N GLY A 2 34.24 14.68 0.75
CA GLY A 2 33.78 13.31 1.08
C GLY A 2 32.36 13.30 1.67
N LYS A 3 31.59 12.24 1.43
CA LYS A 3 30.28 11.99 2.05
C LYS A 3 30.41 10.83 3.04
N LYS A 4 29.84 10.96 4.24
CA LYS A 4 29.71 9.86 5.22
C LYS A 4 28.23 9.50 5.32
N THR A 5 27.89 8.27 4.95
CA THR A 5 26.54 7.72 5.16
C THR A 5 26.52 7.08 6.54
N ILE A 6 25.46 7.34 7.31
CA ILE A 6 25.24 6.78 8.64
C ILE A 6 23.88 6.09 8.58
N HIS A 7 23.85 4.82 8.98
CA HIS A 7 22.61 4.08 9.15
C HIS A 7 22.24 4.11 10.64
N VAL A 8 20.96 4.26 10.93
CA VAL A 8 20.43 4.37 12.30
C VAL A 8 19.27 3.39 12.40
N SER A 9 19.26 2.55 13.44
CA SER A 9 18.12 1.68 13.71
C SER A 9 16.90 2.53 14.08
N ASP A 10 15.76 2.26 13.46
CA ASP A 10 14.50 2.94 13.76
C ASP A 10 13.91 2.47 15.11
N PHE A 11 14.29 1.28 15.61
CA PHE A 11 13.83 0.78 16.90
C PHE A 11 14.58 1.40 18.07
N SER A 12 15.92 1.42 18.03
CA SER A 12 16.74 1.90 19.15
C SER A 12 17.33 3.29 18.96
N GLY A 13 17.31 3.84 17.74
CA GLY A 13 18.02 5.08 17.41
C GLY A 13 19.55 4.93 17.41
N THR A 14 20.06 3.70 17.51
CA THR A 14 21.49 3.42 17.57
C THR A 14 22.11 3.54 16.17
N VAL A 15 23.26 4.22 16.08
CA VAL A 15 24.04 4.25 14.85
C VAL A 15 24.60 2.87 14.57
N LEU A 16 24.18 2.30 13.45
CA LEU A 16 24.68 1.03 12.94
C LEU A 16 26.12 1.21 12.46
N GLN A 17 26.98 0.30 12.89
CA GLN A 17 28.36 0.25 12.43
C GLN A 17 28.40 -0.23 10.97
N PRO A 18 29.47 0.10 10.22
CA PRO A 18 29.57 -0.29 8.81
C PRO A 18 29.48 -1.80 8.56
N ASP A 19 29.84 -2.61 9.56
CA ASP A 19 29.83 -4.06 9.51
C ASP A 19 28.54 -4.67 10.09
N ASP A 20 27.63 -3.86 10.64
CA ASP A 20 26.35 -4.34 11.16
C ASP A 20 25.42 -4.73 10.01
N GLU A 21 24.75 -5.88 10.15
CA GLU A 21 23.72 -6.29 9.21
C GLU A 21 22.45 -5.45 9.44
N VAL A 22 22.10 -4.65 8.42
CA VAL A 22 20.85 -3.88 8.40
C VAL A 22 19.72 -4.76 7.91
N VAL A 23 18.75 -5.01 8.77
CA VAL A 23 17.56 -5.79 8.46
C VAL A 23 16.38 -4.85 8.18
N ARG A 24 15.66 -5.14 7.11
CA ARG A 24 14.46 -4.42 6.71
C ARG A 24 13.23 -5.05 7.36
N VAL A 25 12.53 -4.30 8.19
CA VAL A 25 11.24 -4.68 8.78
C VAL A 25 10.11 -3.92 8.08
N VAL A 26 9.05 -4.62 7.69
CA VAL A 26 7.86 -4.00 7.08
C VAL A 26 6.66 -4.20 8.00
N VAL A 27 6.17 -3.12 8.59
CA VAL A 27 4.99 -3.14 9.43
C VAL A 27 3.77 -3.10 8.53
N LEU A 28 3.03 -4.22 8.45
CA LEU A 28 1.86 -4.35 7.57
C LEU A 28 0.58 -3.81 8.21
N GLU A 29 0.42 -4.04 9.51
CA GLU A 29 -0.77 -3.67 10.29
C GLU A 29 -0.35 -3.22 11.70
N HIS A 30 -0.81 -2.04 12.12
CA HIS A 30 -0.64 -1.49 13.47
C HIS A 30 -1.71 -0.41 13.68
N PRO A 31 -2.29 -0.24 14.87
CA PRO A 31 -3.35 0.76 15.11
C PRO A 31 -2.94 2.19 14.76
N ASP A 32 -1.66 2.50 14.87
CA ASP A 32 -1.11 3.83 14.53
C ASP A 32 -0.68 3.98 13.06
N LEU A 33 -0.84 2.94 12.21
CA LEU A 33 -0.62 3.09 10.77
C LEU A 33 -1.78 3.85 10.13
N VAL A 34 -1.47 5.01 9.55
CA VAL A 34 -2.45 5.89 8.91
C VAL A 34 -2.54 5.66 7.39
N ALA A 35 -1.43 5.34 6.74
CA ALA A 35 -1.31 5.36 5.27
C ALA A 35 -0.75 4.06 4.67
N GLY A 36 -1.02 2.92 5.31
CA GLY A 36 -0.58 1.59 4.85
C GLY A 36 0.81 1.19 5.37
N PRO A 37 1.41 0.14 4.78
CA PRO A 37 2.64 -0.43 5.31
C PRO A 37 3.83 0.52 5.29
N VAL A 38 4.64 0.48 6.34
CA VAL A 38 5.87 1.29 6.47
C VAL A 38 7.09 0.37 6.62
N GLN A 39 8.24 0.88 6.19
CA GLN A 39 9.52 0.21 6.36
C GLN A 39 10.27 0.83 7.54
N LEU A 40 10.89 -0.02 8.34
CA LEU A 40 11.85 0.32 9.39
C LEU A 40 13.14 -0.45 9.13
N ASP A 41 14.27 0.16 9.48
CA ASP A 41 15.59 -0.46 9.45
C ASP A 41 16.00 -0.84 10.89
N ALA A 42 16.50 -2.05 11.08
CA ALA A 42 16.84 -2.62 12.38
C ALA A 42 18.12 -3.46 12.33
N THR A 43 18.66 -3.84 13.48
CA THR A 43 19.71 -4.85 13.60
C THR A 43 19.15 -6.26 13.57
N ALA A 44 19.97 -7.27 13.23
CA ALA A 44 19.58 -8.68 13.32
C ALA A 44 19.10 -9.08 14.73
N THR A 45 19.78 -8.61 15.79
CA THR A 45 19.42 -8.90 17.17
C THR A 45 18.07 -8.30 17.57
N GLU A 46 17.74 -7.10 17.07
CA GLU A 46 16.42 -6.50 17.31
C GLU A 46 15.30 -7.32 16.64
N VAL A 47 15.59 -7.97 15.51
CA VAL A 47 14.62 -8.84 14.81
C VAL A 47 14.41 -10.17 15.52
N GLU A 48 15.44 -10.76 16.12
CA GLU A 48 15.27 -11.97 16.97
C GLU A 48 14.24 -11.73 18.09
N SER A 49 14.22 -10.50 18.64
CA SER A 49 13.24 -10.11 19.66
C SER A 49 11.80 -10.05 19.12
N ILE A 50 11.60 -9.88 17.81
CA ILE A 50 10.28 -9.92 17.16
C ILE A 50 9.79 -11.36 17.08
N ASP A 51 10.66 -12.29 16.68
CA ASP A 51 10.32 -13.71 16.57
C ASP A 51 9.98 -14.31 17.95
N ASP A 52 10.74 -13.94 18.98
CA ASP A 52 10.46 -14.38 20.37
C ASP A 52 9.14 -13.83 20.92
N ALA A 53 8.72 -12.64 20.47
CA ALA A 53 7.47 -12.01 20.86
C ALA A 53 6.28 -12.42 19.98
N ALA A 54 6.50 -13.19 18.92
CA ALA A 54 5.47 -13.55 17.97
C ALA A 54 4.38 -14.42 18.64
N LEU A 55 3.12 -14.05 18.41
CA LEU A 55 1.97 -14.82 18.87
C LEU A 55 1.43 -15.68 17.73
N ASP A 56 1.14 -16.94 18.03
CA ASP A 56 0.28 -17.76 17.19
C ASP A 56 -1.14 -17.19 17.23
N VAL A 57 -1.58 -16.57 16.14
CA VAL A 57 -2.90 -15.93 16.04
C VAL A 57 -3.78 -16.60 14.98
N ALA A 58 -5.07 -16.66 15.28
CA ALA A 58 -6.12 -16.91 14.30
C ALA A 58 -6.70 -15.56 13.82
N VAL A 59 -6.85 -15.41 12.51
CA VAL A 59 -7.52 -14.26 11.91
C VAL A 59 -8.81 -14.76 11.26
N VAL A 60 -9.95 -14.31 11.77
CA VAL A 60 -11.27 -14.77 11.32
C VAL A 60 -12.09 -13.61 10.76
N GLU A 61 -12.81 -13.87 9.68
CA GLU A 61 -13.76 -12.95 9.08
C GLU A 61 -15.18 -13.41 9.39
N ILE A 62 -15.95 -12.55 10.05
CA ILE A 62 -17.33 -12.85 10.48
C ILE A 62 -18.28 -12.10 9.56
N HIS A 63 -19.06 -12.85 8.78
CA HIS A 63 -20.11 -12.31 7.92
C HIS A 63 -21.43 -12.23 8.69
N ASP A 64 -22.13 -11.10 8.60
CA ASP A 64 -23.51 -11.00 9.14
C ASP A 64 -24.44 -11.95 8.38
N ARG A 65 -25.34 -12.62 9.10
CA ARG A 65 -26.33 -13.56 8.58
C ARG A 65 -27.22 -12.99 7.47
N HIS A 66 -27.36 -11.66 7.40
CA HIS A 66 -28.19 -10.99 6.41
C HIS A 66 -27.44 -10.59 5.13
N GLY A 67 -26.13 -10.89 5.03
CA GLY A 67 -25.34 -10.74 3.80
C GLY A 67 -25.14 -9.31 3.30
N GLY A 68 -25.71 -8.30 3.97
CA GLY A 68 -25.63 -6.89 3.59
C GLY A 68 -24.60 -6.07 4.37
N GLY A 69 -23.99 -6.62 5.41
CA GLY A 69 -22.98 -5.95 6.22
C GLY A 69 -21.56 -6.22 5.73
N GLU A 70 -20.66 -5.26 5.95
CA GLU A 70 -19.22 -5.50 5.76
C GLU A 70 -18.74 -6.60 6.74
N PRO A 71 -17.97 -7.58 6.25
CA PRO A 71 -17.43 -8.61 7.12
C PRO A 71 -16.54 -8.00 8.20
N ARG A 72 -16.68 -8.49 9.44
CA ARG A 72 -15.85 -8.03 10.55
C ARG A 72 -14.67 -8.97 10.74
N ARG A 73 -13.46 -8.43 10.60
CA ARG A 73 -12.23 -9.17 10.89
C ARG A 73 -11.90 -9.13 12.39
N VAL A 74 -11.56 -10.27 12.97
CA VAL A 74 -11.17 -10.43 14.37
C VAL A 74 -9.86 -11.18 14.42
N VAL A 75 -8.93 -10.67 15.22
CA VAL A 75 -7.66 -11.34 15.53
C VAL A 75 -7.73 -11.79 16.98
N LEU A 76 -7.42 -13.06 17.22
CA LEU A 76 -7.36 -13.68 18.54
C LEU A 76 -6.23 -14.70 18.55
N THR A 77 -5.78 -15.15 19.72
CA THR A 77 -4.75 -16.20 19.76
C THR A 77 -5.30 -17.53 19.21
N ALA A 78 -4.42 -18.35 18.65
CA ALA A 78 -4.80 -19.68 18.15
C ALA A 78 -5.41 -20.54 19.27
N SER A 79 -4.88 -20.43 20.49
CA SER A 79 -5.40 -21.15 21.66
C SER A 79 -6.80 -20.71 22.07
N GLU A 80 -7.09 -19.41 22.06
CA GLU A 80 -8.44 -18.89 22.32
C GLU A 80 -9.44 -19.34 21.25
N PHE A 81 -9.03 -19.36 19.98
CA PHE A 81 -9.88 -19.83 18.89
C PHE A 81 -10.13 -21.35 19.01
N ASP A 82 -9.10 -22.13 19.27
CA ASP A 82 -9.20 -23.58 19.43
C ASP A 82 -10.13 -23.98 20.59
N ALA A 83 -10.12 -23.21 21.68
CA ALA A 83 -10.99 -23.43 22.84
C ALA A 83 -12.49 -23.18 22.56
N MET A 84 -12.83 -22.53 21.45
CA MET A 84 -14.24 -22.35 21.04
C MET A 84 -14.88 -23.63 20.49
N ALA A 85 -14.08 -24.61 20.09
CA ALA A 85 -14.59 -25.88 19.61
C ALA A 85 -15.01 -26.78 20.78
N THR A 86 -16.28 -27.17 20.82
CA THR A 86 -16.86 -27.95 21.95
C THR A 86 -16.84 -29.45 21.72
N ASP A 87 -17.30 -29.91 20.56
CA ASP A 87 -17.59 -31.33 20.33
C ASP A 87 -16.42 -32.08 19.67
N VAL A 88 -15.70 -31.38 18.79
CA VAL A 88 -14.62 -31.92 17.97
C VAL A 88 -13.46 -30.93 18.03
N PRO A 89 -12.20 -31.37 18.18
CA PRO A 89 -11.05 -30.45 18.20
C PRO A 89 -11.04 -29.54 16.96
N MET A 90 -10.74 -28.25 17.16
CA MET A 90 -10.74 -27.24 16.09
C MET A 90 -9.88 -27.67 14.88
N ALA A 91 -8.72 -28.28 15.13
CA ALA A 91 -7.85 -28.81 14.08
C ALA A 91 -8.52 -29.86 13.16
N GLN A 92 -9.51 -30.62 13.65
CA GLN A 92 -10.29 -31.54 12.83
C GLN A 92 -11.39 -30.82 12.07
N LEU A 93 -12.06 -29.84 12.68
CA LEU A 93 -13.05 -28.98 12.01
C LEU A 93 -12.43 -28.25 10.80
N LEU A 94 -11.25 -27.65 10.99
CA LEU A 94 -10.55 -26.93 9.92
C LEU A 94 -10.11 -27.84 8.77
N LYS A 95 -9.85 -29.13 9.03
CA LYS A 95 -9.46 -30.11 8.00
C LYS A 95 -10.63 -30.51 7.11
N THR A 96 -11.85 -30.52 7.64
CA THR A 96 -13.06 -30.98 6.94
C THR A 96 -13.92 -29.83 6.42
N ALA A 97 -13.67 -28.60 6.86
CA ALA A 97 -14.39 -27.41 6.43
C ALA A 97 -14.25 -27.15 4.91
N GLU A 98 -15.29 -26.53 4.33
CA GLU A 98 -15.27 -26.11 2.93
C GLU A 98 -14.20 -25.02 2.71
N ARG A 99 -13.36 -25.21 1.68
CA ARG A 99 -12.33 -24.24 1.33
C ARG A 99 -12.93 -23.06 0.58
N VAL A 100 -12.89 -21.88 1.19
CA VAL A 100 -13.19 -20.63 0.49
C VAL A 100 -12.00 -20.22 -0.37
N ARG A 101 -12.24 -19.83 -1.63
CA ARG A 101 -11.19 -19.26 -2.47
C ARG A 101 -10.84 -17.87 -1.94
N PRO A 102 -9.55 -17.57 -1.67
CA PRO A 102 -9.17 -16.24 -1.21
C PRO A 102 -9.60 -15.21 -2.25
N PRO A 103 -10.13 -14.04 -1.83
CA PRO A 103 -10.33 -12.94 -2.75
C PRO A 103 -8.97 -12.60 -3.37
N LYS A 104 -8.91 -12.49 -4.70
CA LYS A 104 -7.67 -12.06 -5.37
C LYS A 104 -7.23 -10.75 -4.73
N ALA A 105 -6.07 -10.74 -4.07
CA ALA A 105 -5.51 -9.56 -3.43
C ALA A 105 -5.51 -8.42 -4.46
N ARG A 106 -6.46 -7.49 -4.32
CA ARG A 106 -6.38 -6.21 -5.02
C ARG A 106 -5.23 -5.50 -4.33
N LYS A 107 -4.04 -5.53 -4.94
CA LYS A 107 -2.99 -4.57 -4.59
C LYS A 107 -3.66 -3.21 -4.60
N GLY A 108 -3.82 -2.62 -3.42
CA GLY A 108 -4.26 -1.25 -3.25
C GLY A 108 -3.16 -0.33 -3.77
N ALA A 109 -3.00 -0.26 -5.09
CA ALA A 109 -2.91 1.04 -5.68
C ALA A 109 -4.34 1.56 -5.55
N GLU A 110 -4.57 2.47 -4.61
CA GLU A 110 -5.69 3.39 -4.72
C GLU A 110 -5.80 3.76 -6.20
N LYS A 111 -6.92 3.40 -6.83
CA LYS A 111 -7.07 3.55 -8.26
C LYS A 111 -7.27 5.04 -8.48
N VAL A 112 -6.15 5.76 -8.55
CA VAL A 112 -6.08 7.21 -8.72
C VAL A 112 -6.99 7.56 -9.89
N ASP A 113 -7.99 8.38 -9.62
CA ASP A 113 -8.93 8.81 -10.64
C ASP A 113 -8.34 10.00 -11.39
N TYR A 114 -7.70 9.69 -12.51
CA TYR A 114 -7.11 10.69 -13.41
C TYR A 114 -8.18 11.55 -14.13
N GLY A 115 -9.46 11.21 -14.01
CA GLY A 115 -10.61 12.04 -14.44
C GLY A 115 -10.98 13.16 -13.45
N THR A 116 -10.11 13.47 -12.50
CA THR A 116 -10.27 14.59 -11.56
C THR A 116 -9.10 15.57 -11.67
N ILE A 117 -9.35 16.84 -11.34
CA ILE A 117 -8.33 17.91 -11.43
C ILE A 117 -7.08 17.64 -10.56
N GLU A 118 -7.25 16.91 -9.46
CA GLU A 118 -6.19 16.57 -8.51
C GLU A 118 -5.15 15.61 -9.11
N HIS A 119 -5.52 14.86 -10.15
CA HIS A 119 -4.71 13.79 -10.72
C HIS A 119 -4.48 13.92 -12.22
N ALA A 120 -5.28 14.72 -12.92
CA ALA A 120 -5.11 15.00 -14.35
C ALA A 120 -3.66 15.44 -14.66
N GLY A 121 -3.08 14.86 -15.73
CA GLY A 121 -1.73 15.17 -16.19
C GLY A 121 -0.59 14.55 -15.39
N LYS A 122 -0.85 13.82 -14.29
CA LYS A 122 0.22 13.12 -13.55
C LYS A 122 0.78 11.96 -14.38
N PRO A 123 2.11 11.78 -14.53
CA PRO A 123 2.66 10.66 -15.28
C PRO A 123 2.22 9.30 -14.70
N HIS A 124 1.56 8.48 -15.52
CA HIS A 124 1.16 7.13 -15.16
C HIS A 124 1.40 6.14 -16.31
N ARG A 125 1.50 4.85 -15.96
CA ARG A 125 1.76 3.74 -16.91
C ARG A 125 0.52 3.32 -17.72
N GLY A 126 -0.63 3.91 -17.44
CA GLY A 126 -1.90 3.57 -18.09
C GLY A 126 -2.16 4.43 -19.34
N ARG A 127 -3.15 4.01 -20.14
CA ARG A 127 -3.71 4.83 -21.21
C ARG A 127 -4.47 6.01 -20.58
N VAL A 128 -4.26 7.22 -21.11
CA VAL A 128 -5.02 8.41 -20.74
C VAL A 128 -6.47 8.24 -21.19
N THR A 129 -7.42 8.51 -20.29
CA THR A 129 -8.85 8.44 -20.60
C THR A 129 -9.29 9.72 -21.30
N GLU A 130 -10.43 9.69 -22.00
CA GLU A 130 -10.96 10.90 -22.65
C GLU A 130 -11.32 11.99 -21.61
N GLU A 131 -11.75 11.59 -20.41
CA GLU A 131 -12.06 12.52 -19.32
C GLU A 131 -10.82 13.22 -18.79
N GLU A 132 -9.73 12.49 -18.57
CA GLU A 132 -8.43 13.06 -18.21
C GLU A 132 -7.95 14.00 -19.32
N ALA A 133 -8.00 13.56 -20.58
CA ALA A 133 -7.56 14.37 -21.71
C ALA A 133 -8.37 15.66 -21.85
N ARG A 134 -9.70 15.59 -21.66
CA ARG A 134 -10.56 16.76 -21.65
C ARG A 134 -10.16 17.74 -20.55
N LEU A 135 -9.96 17.28 -19.32
CA LEU A 135 -9.54 18.14 -18.21
C LEU A 135 -8.17 18.78 -18.45
N VAL A 136 -7.21 18.02 -18.99
CA VAL A 136 -5.89 18.54 -19.33
C VAL A 136 -5.97 19.60 -20.45
N ARG A 137 -6.88 19.46 -21.42
CA ARG A 137 -7.10 20.47 -22.47
C ARG A 137 -7.81 21.72 -21.95
N GLU A 138 -8.85 21.54 -21.14
CA GLU A 138 -9.70 22.63 -20.66
C GLU A 138 -9.06 23.44 -19.51
N GLN A 139 -8.21 22.80 -18.71
CA GLN A 139 -7.63 23.38 -17.49
C GLN A 139 -6.10 23.23 -17.42
N LEU A 140 -5.42 23.35 -18.57
CA LEU A 140 -3.98 23.11 -18.68
C LEU A 140 -3.15 23.93 -17.69
N ASP A 141 -3.47 25.22 -17.52
CA ASP A 141 -2.72 26.11 -16.63
C ASP A 141 -2.83 25.68 -15.16
N GLU A 142 -4.02 25.27 -14.73
CA GLU A 142 -4.28 24.78 -13.38
C GLU A 142 -3.57 23.44 -13.13
N VAL A 143 -3.64 22.53 -14.10
CA VAL A 143 -2.91 21.26 -14.08
C VAL A 143 -1.41 21.49 -14.00
N ASN A 144 -0.86 22.37 -14.84
CA ASN A 144 0.59 22.64 -14.90
C ASN A 144 1.11 23.37 -13.67
N LYS A 145 0.32 24.28 -13.09
CA LYS A 145 0.65 24.89 -11.80
C LYS A 145 0.74 23.83 -10.71
N ARG A 146 -0.26 22.94 -10.61
CA ARG A 146 -0.27 21.84 -9.64
C ARG A 146 0.88 20.86 -9.86
N LEU A 147 1.22 20.54 -11.11
CA LEU A 147 2.36 19.66 -11.42
C LEU A 147 3.69 20.32 -11.00
N ALA A 148 3.86 21.61 -11.26
CA ALA A 148 5.05 22.35 -10.83
C ALA A 148 5.17 22.42 -9.31
N ASP A 149 4.08 22.73 -8.59
CA ASP A 149 4.06 22.78 -7.12
C ASP A 149 4.43 21.42 -6.50
N ALA A 150 4.10 20.32 -7.19
CA ALA A 150 4.45 18.96 -6.79
C ALA A 150 5.83 18.49 -7.29
N GLY A 151 6.59 19.32 -8.02
CA GLY A 151 7.88 18.95 -8.61
C GLY A 151 7.79 17.89 -9.73
N ILE A 152 6.64 17.75 -10.37
CA ILE A 152 6.36 16.78 -11.44
C ILE A 152 6.52 17.47 -12.81
N ARG A 153 6.96 16.71 -13.82
CA ARG A 153 7.00 17.18 -15.23
C ARG A 153 5.63 17.73 -15.65
N GLN A 154 5.64 18.95 -16.19
CA GLN A 154 4.47 19.62 -16.72
C GLN A 154 4.06 19.05 -18.09
N VAL A 155 2.79 19.21 -18.45
CA VAL A 155 2.26 18.88 -19.77
C VAL A 155 2.57 20.02 -20.73
N ASP A 156 3.19 19.68 -21.85
CA ASP A 156 3.61 20.62 -22.89
C ASP A 156 2.85 20.31 -24.19
N PRO A 157 1.93 21.17 -24.65
CA PRO A 157 1.22 20.99 -25.92
C PRO A 157 2.13 20.98 -27.16
N ALA A 158 3.31 21.60 -27.10
CA ALA A 158 4.27 21.62 -28.20
C ALA A 158 5.09 20.32 -28.30
N ASP A 159 5.07 19.48 -27.25
CA ASP A 159 5.66 18.15 -27.28
C ASP A 159 4.73 17.19 -28.06
N PRO A 160 5.20 16.59 -29.18
CA PRO A 160 4.37 15.71 -30.00
C PRO A 160 3.87 14.46 -29.25
N GLU A 161 4.57 13.99 -28.21
CA GLU A 161 4.11 12.89 -27.36
C GLU A 161 2.92 13.32 -26.51
N HIS A 162 2.97 14.50 -25.89
CA HIS A 162 1.89 15.05 -25.09
C HIS A 162 0.69 15.47 -25.95
N ALA A 163 0.94 16.06 -27.12
CA ALA A 163 -0.09 16.42 -28.09
C ALA A 163 -0.90 15.19 -28.51
N ALA A 164 -0.23 14.10 -28.87
CA ALA A 164 -0.89 12.84 -29.21
C ALA A 164 -1.60 12.18 -28.02
N ARG A 165 -1.05 12.32 -26.81
CA ARG A 165 -1.57 11.69 -25.59
C ARG A 165 -2.82 12.36 -25.05
N TYR A 166 -2.89 13.70 -25.11
CA TYR A 166 -4.01 14.50 -24.59
C TYR A 166 -4.90 15.09 -25.69
N GLY A 167 -4.56 14.90 -26.96
CA GLY A 167 -5.35 15.37 -28.10
C GLY A 167 -5.32 16.88 -28.27
N PHE A 168 -4.18 17.52 -28.03
CA PHE A 168 -4.02 18.94 -28.34
C PHE A 168 -4.10 19.15 -29.87
N PRO A 169 -4.76 20.21 -30.35
CA PRO A 169 -4.75 20.53 -31.77
C PRO A 169 -3.29 20.79 -32.19
N ALA A 170 -2.88 20.19 -33.32
CA ALA A 170 -1.62 20.57 -33.93
C ALA A 170 -1.74 22.05 -34.31
N GLU A 171 -0.84 22.89 -33.81
CA GLU A 171 -0.71 24.24 -34.36
C GLU A 171 -0.23 24.10 -35.81
N ASP A 172 -1.04 24.60 -36.76
CA ASP A 172 -0.67 24.76 -38.18
C ASP A 172 0.47 25.78 -38.35
#